data_AF-A0A6B3GPA2-F1
#
_entry.id   AF-A0A6B3GPA2-F1
#
_cell.length_a   1.000
_cell.length_b   1.000
_cell.length_c   1.000
_cell.angle_alpha   90.00
_cell.angle_beta   90.00
_cell.angle_gamma   90.00
#
_symmetry.space_group_name_H-M   'P 1'
#
loop_
_entity.id
_entity.type
_entity.pdbx_description
1 polymer ?
#
loop_
_entity_poly.entity_id
_entity_poly.type
_entity_poly.pdbx_seq_one_letter_code
_entity_poly.pdbx_strand_id
1 'polypeptide(L)'
;LAAGAVALAVLGAAVLLVSGGAWGITSAFALWGSKVVGFLGGSPESWAFWQQPGSAAQLAGPVLADKNSLTDIGIMVGAALASAAGGVWTLHRGIPARTAVAAVLGGVLMGIGARLAGGCNIGAYLAGIASGSLHGWLWGAVALAGTWAGLRLRPFFGLGNPKPSDSVC
;
A
#
# COMPACT_ATOMS: atom_id res chain seq x y z
N LEU A 1 14.45 -10.47 -13.24
CA LEU A 1 14.96 -9.65 -12.11
C LEU A 1 15.46 -8.28 -12.54
N ALA A 2 16.48 -8.17 -13.39
CA ALA A 2 17.03 -6.86 -13.81
C ALA A 2 16.02 -5.95 -14.52
N ALA A 3 15.25 -6.47 -15.50
CA ALA A 3 14.25 -5.68 -16.23
C ALA A 3 13.14 -5.11 -15.32
N GLY A 4 12.67 -5.90 -14.33
CA GLY A 4 11.67 -5.45 -13.36
C GLY A 4 12.21 -4.37 -12.41
N ALA A 5 13.45 -4.51 -11.96
CA ALA A 5 14.11 -3.50 -11.12
C ALA A 5 14.31 -2.18 -11.88
N VAL A 6 14.75 -2.23 -13.14
CA VAL A 6 14.91 -1.05 -14.00
C VAL A 6 13.55 -0.39 -14.27
N ALA A 7 12.52 -1.17 -14.58
CA ALA A 7 11.17 -0.63 -14.77
C ALA A 7 10.63 0.07 -13.52
N LEU A 8 10.79 -0.54 -12.33
CA LEU A 8 10.39 0.07 -11.06
C LEU A 8 11.17 1.36 -10.76
N ALA A 9 12.48 1.38 -11.04
CA ALA A 9 13.30 2.57 -10.84
C ALA A 9 12.87 3.72 -11.77
N VAL A 10 12.61 3.43 -13.04
CA VAL A 10 12.13 4.44 -14.01
C VAL A 10 10.75 4.97 -13.62
N LEU A 11 9.82 4.09 -13.24
CA LEU A 11 8.48 4.49 -12.80
C LEU A 11 8.55 5.32 -11.52
N GLY A 12 9.38 4.93 -10.55
CA GLY A 12 9.59 5.70 -9.33
C GLY A 12 10.20 7.07 -9.59
N ALA A 13 11.18 7.16 -10.50
CA ALA A 13 11.75 8.43 -10.93
C ALA A 13 10.71 9.31 -11.64
N ALA A 14 9.87 8.73 -12.50
CA ALA A 14 8.78 9.44 -13.15
C ALA A 14 7.75 9.97 -12.13
N VAL A 15 7.38 9.18 -11.13
CA VAL A 15 6.47 9.62 -10.05
C VAL A 15 7.09 10.76 -9.25
N LEU A 16 8.38 10.68 -8.92
CA LEU A 16 9.10 11.75 -8.23
C LEU A 16 9.12 13.05 -9.05
N LEU A 17 9.39 12.95 -10.35
CA LEU A 17 9.42 14.08 -11.27
C LEU A 17 8.05 14.74 -11.46
N VAL A 18 6.98 13.96 -11.56
CA VAL A 18 5.62 14.46 -11.78
C VAL A 18 4.97 14.95 -10.48
N SER A 19 5.17 14.23 -9.39
CA SER A 19 4.46 14.49 -8.13
C SER A 19 5.21 15.46 -7.21
N GLY A 20 6.52 15.61 -7.39
CA GLY A 20 7.41 16.42 -6.55
C GLY A 20 7.70 15.79 -5.18
N GLY A 21 7.37 14.52 -4.98
CA GLY A 21 7.52 13.80 -3.71
C GLY A 21 7.66 12.29 -3.92
N ALA A 22 8.08 11.60 -2.86
CA ALA A 22 8.20 10.14 -2.88
C ALA A 22 6.85 9.47 -3.16
N TRP A 23 6.88 8.34 -3.87
CA TRP A 23 5.69 7.55 -4.19
C TRP A 23 4.94 7.13 -2.91
N GLY A 24 3.82 7.80 -2.65
CA GLY A 24 2.93 7.56 -1.51
C GLY A 24 1.57 7.03 -1.93
N ILE A 25 1.06 6.07 -1.17
CA ILE A 25 -0.23 5.40 -1.41
C ILE A 25 -1.11 5.52 -0.16
N THR A 26 -0.49 5.46 1.03
CA THR A 26 -1.21 5.30 2.30
C THR A 26 -2.09 6.49 2.68
N SER A 27 -1.74 7.70 2.26
CA SER A 27 -2.51 8.94 2.46
C SER A 27 -3.92 8.87 1.86
N ALA A 28 -4.05 8.34 0.64
CA ALA A 28 -5.32 8.20 -0.06
C ALA A 28 -6.33 7.36 0.73
N PHE A 29 -5.90 6.23 1.29
CA PHE A 29 -6.78 5.38 2.10
C PHE A 29 -7.35 6.08 3.34
N ALA A 30 -6.59 6.97 3.97
CA ALA A 30 -7.14 7.75 5.08
C ALA A 30 -8.14 8.79 4.59
N LEU A 31 -7.92 9.41 3.42
CA LEU A 31 -8.87 10.33 2.81
C LEU A 31 -10.18 9.61 2.46
N TRP A 32 -10.11 8.42 1.87
CA TRP A 32 -11.31 7.67 1.50
C TRP A 32 -12.05 7.22 2.75
N GLY A 33 -11.33 6.69 3.74
CA GLY A 33 -11.90 6.30 5.04
C GLY A 33 -12.55 7.48 5.77
N SER A 34 -11.90 8.65 5.79
CA SER A 34 -12.45 9.86 6.42
C SER A 34 -13.71 10.35 5.68
N LYS A 35 -13.73 10.36 4.35
CA LYS A 35 -14.93 10.72 3.58
C LYS A 35 -16.09 9.77 3.83
N VAL A 36 -15.85 8.46 3.95
CA VAL A 36 -16.87 7.47 4.31
C VAL A 36 -17.41 7.74 5.71
N VAL A 37 -16.54 7.98 6.69
CA VAL A 37 -16.95 8.31 8.07
C VAL A 37 -17.72 9.63 8.12
N GLY A 38 -17.30 10.64 7.35
CA GLY A 38 -18.02 11.90 7.21
C GLY A 38 -19.41 11.72 6.61
N PHE A 39 -19.54 10.88 5.57
CA PHE A 39 -20.84 10.55 4.98
C PHE A 39 -21.77 9.81 5.95
N LEU A 40 -21.21 8.98 6.83
CA LEU A 40 -21.94 8.29 7.89
C LEU A 40 -22.27 9.19 9.10
N GLY A 41 -22.00 10.49 9.02
CA GLY A 41 -22.33 11.48 10.05
C GLY A 41 -21.25 11.69 11.12
N GLY A 42 -20.04 11.14 10.92
CA GLY A 42 -18.88 11.47 11.75
C GLY A 42 -18.26 12.82 11.39
N SER A 43 -17.35 13.31 12.24
CA SER A 43 -16.61 14.56 12.02
C SER A 43 -15.10 14.31 11.84
N PRO A 44 -14.62 13.83 10.67
CA PRO A 44 -13.20 13.54 10.48
C PRO A 44 -12.30 14.77 10.63
N GLU A 45 -12.81 15.97 10.33
CA GLU A 45 -12.13 17.25 10.50
C GLU A 45 -11.66 17.53 11.94
N SER A 46 -12.28 16.90 12.95
CA SER A 46 -11.85 17.06 14.34
C SER A 46 -10.64 16.18 14.71
N TRP A 47 -10.22 15.27 13.84
CA TRP A 47 -9.10 14.37 14.13
C TRP A 47 -7.76 15.10 14.00
N ALA A 48 -6.83 14.84 14.92
CA ALA A 48 -5.50 15.47 14.95
C ALA A 48 -4.73 15.37 13.63
N PHE A 49 -4.95 14.30 12.85
CA PHE A 49 -4.36 14.13 11.52
C PHE A 49 -4.85 15.19 10.51
N TRP A 50 -6.14 15.52 10.52
CA TRP A 50 -6.77 16.43 9.58
C TRP A 50 -6.70 17.90 10.01
N GLN A 51 -6.27 18.18 11.24
CA GLN A 51 -6.01 19.54 11.72
C GLN A 51 -4.67 20.12 11.24
N GLN A 52 -3.77 19.28 10.72
CA GLN A 52 -2.50 19.76 10.18
C GLN A 52 -2.72 20.51 8.85
N PRO A 53 -2.09 21.67 8.61
CA PRO A 53 -2.38 22.52 7.45
C PRO A 53 -2.29 21.81 6.09
N GLY A 54 -1.32 20.89 5.93
CA GLY A 54 -1.14 20.11 4.70
C GLY A 54 -2.18 18.99 4.49
N SER A 55 -2.75 18.46 5.57
CA SER A 55 -3.77 17.40 5.54
C SER A 55 -5.18 17.98 5.47
N ALA A 56 -5.44 19.11 6.15
CA ALA A 56 -6.72 19.81 6.14
C ALA A 56 -7.18 20.16 4.72
N ALA A 57 -6.26 20.64 3.89
CA ALA A 57 -6.53 20.97 2.48
C ALA A 57 -6.91 19.72 1.66
N GLN A 58 -6.34 18.55 1.98
CA GLN A 58 -6.68 17.29 1.30
C GLN A 58 -8.11 16.83 1.66
N LEU A 59 -8.54 17.02 2.92
CA LEU A 59 -9.90 16.68 3.35
C LEU A 59 -10.96 17.61 2.73
N ALA A 60 -10.63 18.89 2.53
CA ALA A 60 -11.53 19.85 1.88
C ALA A 60 -11.71 19.57 0.38
N GLY A 61 -10.68 19.03 -0.28
CA GLY A 61 -10.71 18.69 -1.70
C GLY A 61 -11.54 17.44 -2.05
N PRO A 62 -11.90 17.27 -3.34
CA PRO A 62 -12.45 16.01 -3.85
C PRO A 62 -11.35 14.93 -3.91
N VAL A 63 -11.75 13.66 -3.77
CA VAL A 63 -10.83 12.51 -3.81
C VAL A 63 -10.01 12.46 -5.11
N LEU A 64 -10.58 12.88 -6.23
CA LEU A 64 -9.91 12.91 -7.53
C LEU A 64 -8.88 14.05 -7.68
N ALA A 65 -8.87 15.04 -6.77
CA ALA A 65 -7.85 16.07 -6.75
C ALA A 65 -6.61 15.66 -5.94
N ASP A 66 -6.70 14.58 -5.15
CA ASP A 66 -5.57 14.06 -4.41
C ASP A 66 -4.67 13.19 -5.31
N LYS A 67 -3.39 13.57 -5.39
CA LYS A 67 -2.40 12.91 -6.27
C LYS A 67 -2.21 11.43 -5.92
N ASN A 68 -2.23 11.09 -4.63
CA ASN A 68 -2.07 9.70 -4.18
C ASN A 68 -3.29 8.87 -4.57
N SER A 69 -4.49 9.42 -4.41
CA SER A 69 -5.75 8.78 -4.84
C SER A 69 -5.77 8.50 -6.34
N LEU A 70 -5.30 9.44 -7.18
CA LEU A 70 -5.17 9.21 -8.62
C LEU A 70 -4.13 8.13 -8.95
N THR A 71 -3.02 8.10 -8.23
CA THR A 71 -1.97 7.09 -8.39
C THR A 71 -2.51 5.70 -8.06
N ASP A 72 -3.27 5.57 -6.97
CA ASP A 72 -3.87 4.30 -6.54
C ASP A 72 -4.92 3.81 -7.53
N ILE A 73 -5.78 4.71 -8.03
CA ILE A 73 -6.75 4.39 -9.09
C ILE A 73 -6.02 3.94 -10.36
N GLY A 74 -4.95 4.65 -10.74
CA GLY A 74 -4.11 4.29 -11.89
C GLY A 74 -3.49 2.90 -11.76
N ILE A 75 -3.00 2.55 -10.57
CA ILE A 75 -2.46 1.20 -10.28
C ILE A 75 -3.56 0.15 -10.40
N MET A 76 -4.74 0.38 -9.80
CA MET A 76 -5.85 -0.59 -9.86
C MET A 76 -6.33 -0.82 -11.30
N VAL A 77 -6.54 0.25 -12.06
CA VAL A 77 -6.97 0.17 -13.47
C VAL A 77 -5.88 -0.45 -14.33
N GLY A 78 -4.62 -0.03 -14.16
CA GLY A 78 -3.49 -0.55 -14.91
C GLY A 78 -3.29 -2.06 -14.67
N ALA A 79 -3.37 -2.51 -13.43
CA ALA A 79 -3.29 -3.93 -13.09
C ALA A 79 -4.46 -4.74 -13.71
N ALA A 80 -5.66 -4.17 -13.73
CA ALA A 80 -6.82 -4.80 -14.34
C ALA A 80 -6.67 -4.94 -15.87
N LEU A 81 -6.24 -3.87 -16.54
CA LEU A 81 -6.00 -3.90 -17.98
C LEU A 81 -4.86 -4.86 -18.35
N ALA A 82 -3.77 -4.86 -17.59
CA ALA A 82 -2.63 -5.76 -17.83
C ALA A 82 -3.02 -7.24 -17.66
N SER A 83 -3.78 -7.57 -16.60
CA SER A 83 -4.24 -8.94 -16.37
C SER A 83 -5.31 -9.40 -17.38
N ALA A 84 -6.18 -8.50 -17.84
CA ALA A 84 -7.13 -8.77 -18.92
C ALA A 84 -6.41 -9.00 -20.27
N ALA A 85 -5.47 -8.11 -20.63
CA ALA A 85 -4.67 -8.24 -21.85
C ALA A 85 -3.76 -9.48 -21.85
N GLY A 86 -3.24 -9.85 -20.69
CA GLY A 86 -2.47 -11.09 -20.51
C GLY A 86 -3.31 -12.38 -20.46
N GLY A 87 -4.64 -12.28 -20.50
CA GLY A 87 -5.55 -13.44 -20.43
C GLY A 87 -5.55 -14.17 -19.09
N VAL A 88 -4.99 -13.57 -18.03
CA VAL A 88 -4.86 -14.16 -16.68
C VAL A 88 -5.89 -13.61 -15.68
N TRP A 89 -6.84 -12.81 -16.16
CA TRP A 89 -7.92 -12.29 -15.32
C TRP A 89 -8.77 -13.43 -14.74
N THR A 90 -8.81 -13.53 -13.41
CA THR A 90 -9.55 -14.58 -12.70
C THR A 90 -10.39 -14.00 -11.57
N LEU A 91 -11.71 -14.23 -11.62
CA LEU A 91 -12.63 -13.78 -10.58
C LEU A 91 -12.84 -14.92 -9.56
N HIS A 92 -12.21 -14.79 -8.41
CA HIS A 92 -12.32 -15.76 -7.32
C HIS A 92 -13.62 -15.53 -6.54
N ARG A 93 -14.63 -16.38 -6.78
CA ARG A 93 -15.96 -16.28 -6.12
C ARG A 93 -16.11 -17.14 -4.84
N GLY A 94 -15.17 -18.04 -4.58
CA GLY A 94 -15.21 -18.98 -3.45
C GLY A 94 -14.08 -18.76 -2.45
N ILE A 95 -13.97 -17.56 -1.87
CA ILE A 95 -12.91 -17.26 -0.90
C ILE A 95 -13.26 -17.90 0.45
N PRO A 96 -12.40 -18.78 1.01
CA PRO A 96 -12.66 -19.38 2.32
C PRO A 96 -12.74 -18.30 3.40
N ALA A 97 -13.69 -18.44 4.34
CA ALA A 97 -13.88 -17.47 5.42
C ALA A 97 -12.60 -17.19 6.22
N ARG A 98 -11.77 -18.22 6.46
CA ARG A 98 -10.48 -18.09 7.15
C ARG A 98 -9.51 -17.17 6.40
N THR A 99 -9.47 -17.26 5.06
CA THR A 99 -8.66 -16.40 4.21
C THR A 99 -9.18 -14.98 4.17
N ALA A 100 -10.50 -14.79 4.13
CA ALA A 100 -11.12 -13.48 4.18
C ALA A 100 -10.80 -12.76 5.50
N VAL A 101 -10.94 -13.44 6.64
CA VAL A 101 -10.57 -12.89 7.96
C VAL A 101 -9.08 -12.55 8.01
N ALA A 102 -8.21 -13.43 7.52
CA ALA A 102 -6.77 -13.16 7.45
C ALA A 102 -6.44 -11.91 6.61
N ALA A 103 -7.12 -11.72 5.48
CA ALA A 103 -6.92 -10.56 4.61
C ALA A 103 -7.36 -9.25 5.27
N VAL A 104 -8.52 -9.25 5.95
CA VAL A 104 -9.02 -8.08 6.67
C VAL A 104 -8.08 -7.72 7.84
N LEU A 105 -7.74 -8.70 8.68
CA LEU A 105 -6.83 -8.48 9.80
C LEU A 105 -5.44 -8.03 9.33
N GLY A 106 -4.91 -8.65 8.28
CA GLY A 106 -3.65 -8.27 7.66
C GLY A 106 -3.69 -6.84 7.11
N GLY A 107 -4.78 -6.46 6.43
CA GLY A 107 -4.97 -5.10 5.91
C GLY A 107 -5.02 -4.05 7.02
N VAL A 108 -5.72 -4.32 8.12
CA VAL A 108 -5.77 -3.43 9.29
C VAL A 108 -4.38 -3.25 9.91
N LEU A 109 -3.66 -4.36 10.15
CA LEU A 109 -2.31 -4.33 10.70
C LEU A 109 -1.33 -3.59 9.77
N MET A 110 -1.42 -3.81 8.45
CA MET A 110 -0.63 -3.09 7.45
C MET A 110 -0.93 -1.59 7.47
N GLY A 111 -2.21 -1.20 7.57
CA GLY A 111 -2.61 0.20 7.67
C GLY A 111 -2.06 0.89 8.91
N ILE A 112 -2.20 0.26 10.08
CA ILE A 112 -1.66 0.76 11.34
C ILE A 112 -0.14 0.89 11.25
N GLY A 113 0.54 -0.17 10.79
CA GLY A 113 2.00 -0.20 10.64
C GLY A 113 2.51 0.88 9.70
N ALA A 114 1.85 1.08 8.56
CA ALA A 114 2.23 2.11 7.60
C ALA A 114 2.10 3.53 8.17
N ARG A 115 1.14 3.75 9.07
CA ARG A 115 0.98 5.04 9.75
C ARG A 115 2.01 5.28 10.84
N LEU A 116 2.30 4.26 11.65
CA LEU A 116 3.36 4.34 12.65
C LEU A 116 4.75 4.50 12.03
N ALA A 117 5.00 3.85 10.89
CA ALA A 117 6.26 3.92 10.16
C ALA A 117 6.42 5.20 9.30
N GLY A 118 5.33 5.95 9.09
CA GLY A 118 5.32 7.14 8.24
C GLY A 118 5.45 6.84 6.74
N GLY A 119 5.11 5.63 6.28
CA GLY A 119 5.28 5.25 4.87
C GLY A 119 4.75 3.86 4.53
N CYS A 120 4.62 3.59 3.23
CA CYS A 120 4.36 2.25 2.70
C CYS A 120 5.67 1.55 2.31
N ASN A 121 5.59 0.27 1.95
CA ASN A 121 6.75 -0.49 1.47
C ASN A 121 7.48 0.24 0.34
N ILE A 122 6.77 0.76 -0.66
CA ILE A 122 7.37 1.46 -1.80
C ILE A 122 8.10 2.73 -1.32
N GLY A 123 7.46 3.56 -0.50
CA GLY A 123 8.10 4.77 0.04
C GLY A 123 9.32 4.46 0.91
N ALA A 124 9.23 3.46 1.78
CA ALA A 124 10.33 3.10 2.67
C ALA A 124 11.52 2.46 1.93
N TYR A 125 11.26 1.58 0.95
CA TYR A 125 12.30 0.98 0.10
C TYR A 125 12.90 2.00 -0.88
N LEU A 126 12.06 2.72 -1.62
CA LEU A 126 12.50 3.56 -2.75
C LEU A 126 12.97 4.94 -2.31
N ALA A 127 12.39 5.52 -1.26
CA ALA A 127 12.82 6.83 -0.76
C ALA A 127 13.69 6.71 0.50
N GLY A 128 13.39 5.78 1.42
CA GLY A 128 14.15 5.62 2.66
C GLY A 128 15.50 4.94 2.46
N ILE A 129 15.50 3.70 1.96
CA ILE A 129 16.73 2.91 1.79
C ILE A 129 17.61 3.48 0.66
N ALA A 130 17.01 3.87 -0.47
CA ALA A 130 17.77 4.42 -1.60
C ALA A 130 18.44 5.77 -1.30
N SER A 131 17.90 6.57 -0.37
CA SER A 131 18.53 7.83 0.08
C SER A 131 19.59 7.63 1.17
N GLY A 132 19.83 6.39 1.61
CA GLY A 132 20.79 6.08 2.68
C GLY A 132 20.29 6.42 4.09
N SER A 133 18.98 6.62 4.28
CA SER A 133 18.42 6.97 5.59
C SER A 133 18.46 5.79 6.57
N LEU A 134 18.97 6.04 7.78
CA LEU A 134 19.00 5.06 8.88
C LEU A 134 17.59 4.53 9.22
N HIS A 135 16.57 5.40 9.15
CA HIS A 135 15.17 5.02 9.36
C HIS A 135 14.71 3.98 8.34
N GLY A 136 15.08 4.14 7.08
CA GLY A 136 14.75 3.19 6.01
C GLY A 136 15.38 1.82 6.23
N TRP A 137 16.64 1.78 6.66
CA TRP A 137 17.34 0.53 6.98
C TRP A 137 16.75 -0.18 8.20
N LEU A 138 16.44 0.55 9.27
CA LEU A 138 15.79 -0.01 10.46
C LEU A 138 14.40 -0.55 10.12
N TRP A 139 13.62 0.23 9.36
CA TRP A 139 12.33 -0.21 8.85
C TRP A 139 12.46 -1.51 8.06
N GLY A 140 13.46 -1.61 7.16
CA GLY A 140 13.71 -2.81 6.36
C GLY A 140 14.00 -4.05 7.21
N ALA A 141 14.85 -3.92 8.23
CA ALA A 141 15.16 -5.03 9.14
C ALA A 141 13.91 -5.53 9.90
N VAL A 142 13.11 -4.60 10.43
CA VAL A 142 11.88 -4.94 11.15
C VAL A 142 10.81 -5.50 10.21
N ALA A 143 10.71 -4.98 8.98
CA ALA A 143 9.79 -5.47 7.96
C ALA A 143 10.13 -6.93 7.55
N LEU A 144 11.42 -7.26 7.44
CA LEU A 144 11.87 -8.63 7.18
C LEU A 144 11.50 -9.57 8.35
N ALA A 145 11.75 -9.15 9.59
CA ALA A 145 11.36 -9.92 10.77
C ALA A 145 9.84 -10.14 10.85
N GLY A 146 9.06 -9.08 10.59
CA GLY A 146 7.60 -9.15 10.53
C GLY A 146 7.09 -10.07 9.41
N THR A 147 7.75 -10.06 8.25
CA THR A 147 7.41 -10.96 7.13
C THR A 147 7.67 -12.42 7.51
N TRP A 148 8.80 -12.70 8.18
CA TRP A 148 9.10 -14.04 8.69
C TRP A 148 8.05 -14.53 9.69
N ALA A 149 7.64 -13.68 10.64
CA ALA A 149 6.58 -14.01 11.59
C ALA A 149 5.23 -14.23 10.88
N GLY A 150 4.89 -13.38 9.90
CA GLY A 150 3.68 -13.50 9.09
C GLY A 150 3.63 -14.82 8.30
N LEU A 151 4.73 -15.21 7.66
CA LEU A 151 4.86 -16.51 6.98
C LEU A 151 4.63 -17.68 7.96
N ARG A 152 5.08 -17.56 9.20
CA ARG A 152 4.86 -18.60 10.22
C ARG A 152 3.40 -18.66 10.69
N LEU A 153 2.68 -17.55 10.60
CA LEU A 153 1.25 -17.46 10.96
C LEU A 153 0.30 -17.89 9.82
N ARG A 154 0.73 -17.84 8.56
CA ARG A 154 -0.10 -18.19 7.38
C ARG A 154 -0.77 -19.57 7.44
N PRO A 155 -0.10 -20.66 7.88
CA PRO A 155 -0.74 -21.98 8.01
C PRO A 155 -1.95 -21.99 8.94
N PHE A 156 -1.99 -21.15 9.97
CA PHE A 156 -3.14 -21.04 10.89
C PHE A 156 -4.40 -20.49 10.21
N PHE A 157 -4.26 -19.83 9.06
CA PHE A 157 -5.38 -19.35 8.25
C PHE A 157 -5.68 -20.23 7.04
N GLY A 158 -5.04 -21.41 6.94
CA GLY A 158 -5.19 -22.32 5.80
C GLY A 158 -4.51 -21.82 4.53
N LEU A 159 -3.56 -20.87 4.64
CA LEU A 159 -2.75 -20.39 3.52
C LEU A 159 -1.48 -21.24 3.42
N GLY A 160 -1.20 -21.75 2.22
CA GLY A 160 0.06 -22.43 1.93
C GLY A 160 1.23 -21.44 1.99
N ASN A 161 2.38 -21.90 2.53
CA ASN A 161 3.62 -21.17 2.39
C ASN A 161 4.28 -21.53 1.07
N PRO A 162 4.73 -20.53 0.28
CA PRO A 162 5.47 -20.80 -0.95
C PRO A 162 6.73 -21.61 -0.60
N LYS A 163 6.94 -22.69 -1.34
CA LYS A 163 8.11 -23.56 -1.16
C LYS A 163 9.28 -22.96 -1.95
N PRO A 164 10.53 -23.13 -1.50
CA PRO A 164 11.71 -22.70 -2.25
C PRO A 164 11.82 -23.32 -3.66
N SER A 165 11.08 -24.41 -3.92
CA SER A 165 10.99 -25.09 -5.22
C SER A 165 9.87 -24.56 -6.13
N ASP A 166 9.06 -23.59 -5.68
CA ASP A 166 8.00 -23.04 -6.51
C ASP A 166 8.62 -22.17 -7.63
N SER A 167 8.25 -22.47 -8.88
CA SER A 167 8.87 -21.91 -10.09
C SER A 167 8.60 -20.43 -10.34
N VAL A 168 7.92 -19.76 -9.42
CA VAL A 168 7.59 -18.33 -9.48
C VAL A 168 7.96 -17.69 -8.14
N CYS A 169 9.23 -17.33 -8.01
CA CYS A 169 9.72 -16.31 -7.09
C CYS A 169 10.08 -15.05 -7.89
#